data_AF-A0A660PK84-F1
#
_entry.id   AF-A0A660PK84-F1
#
_cell.length_a   1.000
_cell.length_b   1.000
_cell.length_c   1.000
_cell.angle_alpha   90.00
_cell.angle_beta   90.00
_cell.angle_gamma   90.00
#
_symmetry.space_group_name_H-M   'P 1'
#
loop_
_entity.id
_entity.type
_entity.pdbx_description
1 polymer ?
#
loop_
_entity_poly.entity_id
_entity_poly.type
_entity_poly.pdbx_seq_one_letter_code
_entity_poly.pdbx_strand_id
1 'polypeptide(L)'
;MTRERSGDYYALICAVVCALGNIPAKAALENLTPELFQLFFFGFGFLMSATYLVRFKARREVFSTTPKAFILIMILSVVFSLGIYTFISSLKLIEPATVSFLSRFEVLATLIFAFIFLKERLRPIEIIGGIITIGGIVILKFKTNLVISQAATLMILSALFFATAEIIIKKYINLIGTIRFIFWRNLFMIFIFYGFLIYQNQPFLLPGFRSLLLIAAAAFLLPVMGRITYIEALKRIKISRAALITQSTPLFTAIFALIVLGTYPTPIEWLGGGLIIAGVVVIKLKVGRSKYNNNCT
;
A
#
# COMPACT_ATOMS: atom_id res chain seq x y z
N MET A 1 6.98 3.25 25.88
CA MET A 1 7.34 2.81 24.50
C MET A 1 7.76 4.04 23.70
N THR A 2 8.90 4.05 23.00
CA THR A 2 9.34 5.26 22.24
C THR A 2 8.44 5.51 21.02
N ARG A 3 8.25 6.78 20.63
CA ARG A 3 7.43 7.17 19.46
C ARG A 3 7.83 6.45 18.18
N GLU A 4 9.13 6.22 17.97
CA GLU A 4 9.62 5.46 16.82
C GLU A 4 9.26 3.97 16.88
N ARG A 5 9.35 3.34 18.07
CA ARG A 5 8.98 1.93 18.23
C ARG A 5 7.50 1.75 17.91
N SER A 6 6.62 2.60 18.43
CA SER A 6 5.20 2.50 18.10
C SER A 6 4.94 2.71 16.61
N GLY A 7 5.69 3.57 15.93
CA GLY A 7 5.65 3.70 14.47
C GLY A 7 6.03 2.41 13.73
N ASP A 8 7.09 1.72 14.17
CA ASP A 8 7.48 0.42 13.59
C ASP A 8 6.38 -0.64 13.78
N TYR A 9 5.72 -0.66 14.94
CA TYR A 9 4.60 -1.56 15.20
C TYR A 9 3.43 -1.28 14.27
N TYR A 10 3.05 -0.01 14.07
CA TYR A 10 2.00 0.34 13.12
C TYR A 10 2.33 -0.08 11.68
N ALA A 11 3.59 0.07 11.24
CA ALA A 11 4.02 -0.37 9.91
C ALA A 11 3.97 -1.91 9.77
N LEU A 12 4.34 -2.65 10.82
CA LEU A 12 4.24 -4.10 10.82
C LEU A 12 2.79 -4.59 10.83
N ILE A 13 1.93 -3.96 11.64
CA ILE A 13 0.49 -4.23 11.64
C ILE A 13 -0.10 -3.95 10.26
N CYS A 14 0.29 -2.83 9.62
CA CYS A 14 -0.11 -2.54 8.24
C CYS A 14 0.27 -3.68 7.29
N ALA A 15 1.50 -4.20 7.38
CA ALA A 15 1.95 -5.30 6.53
C ALA A 15 1.09 -6.58 6.73
N VAL A 16 0.82 -6.95 7.98
CA VAL A 16 0.00 -8.12 8.33
C VAL A 16 -1.46 -7.94 7.87
N VAL A 17 -2.04 -6.77 8.13
CA VAL A 17 -3.44 -6.45 7.79
C VAL A 17 -3.63 -6.41 6.27
N CYS A 18 -2.73 -5.73 5.54
CA CYS A 18 -2.76 -5.71 4.08
C CYS A 18 -2.58 -7.12 3.51
N ALA A 19 -1.68 -7.92 4.09
CA ALA A 19 -1.45 -9.29 3.65
C ALA A 19 -2.68 -10.18 3.78
N LEU A 20 -3.37 -10.10 4.93
CA LEU A 20 -4.62 -10.81 5.17
C LEU A 20 -5.72 -10.33 4.22
N GLY A 21 -5.80 -9.02 3.98
CA GLY A 21 -6.80 -8.41 3.10
C GLY A 21 -6.62 -8.76 1.62
N ASN A 22 -5.39 -9.05 1.17
CA ASN A 22 -5.13 -9.45 -0.22
C ASN A 22 -5.83 -10.77 -0.60
N ILE A 23 -6.09 -11.65 0.37
CA ILE A 23 -6.76 -12.94 0.11
C ILE A 23 -8.22 -12.74 -0.35
N PRO A 24 -9.10 -12.10 0.42
CA PRO A 24 -10.47 -11.85 -0.03
C PRO A 24 -10.53 -10.89 -1.22
N ALA A 25 -9.58 -9.95 -1.35
CA ALA A 25 -9.50 -9.09 -2.54
C ALA A 25 -9.27 -9.91 -3.81
N LYS A 26 -8.30 -10.84 -3.79
CA LYS A 26 -8.00 -11.73 -4.91
C LYS A 26 -9.21 -12.61 -5.24
N ALA A 27 -9.82 -13.23 -4.23
CA ALA A 27 -11.00 -14.09 -4.43
C ALA A 27 -12.21 -13.34 -5.00
N ALA A 28 -12.41 -12.07 -4.62
CA ALA A 28 -13.48 -11.24 -5.18
C ALA A 28 -13.24 -10.89 -6.66
N LEU A 29 -11.98 -10.68 -7.06
CA LEU A 29 -11.59 -10.33 -8.43
C LEU A 29 -11.72 -11.48 -9.42
N GLU A 30 -11.86 -12.74 -8.98
CA GLU A 30 -12.04 -13.89 -9.89
C GLU A 30 -13.33 -13.80 -10.71
N ASN A 31 -14.35 -13.09 -10.19
CA ASN A 31 -15.68 -13.03 -10.80
C ASN A 31 -16.12 -11.60 -11.17
N LEU A 32 -15.23 -10.61 -11.04
CA LEU A 32 -15.56 -9.20 -11.21
C LEU A 32 -14.53 -8.47 -12.05
N THR A 33 -14.99 -7.49 -12.82
CA THR A 33 -14.07 -6.53 -13.44
C THR A 33 -13.37 -5.71 -12.36
N PRO A 34 -12.08 -5.36 -12.53
CA PRO A 34 -11.34 -4.57 -11.55
C PRO A 34 -12.02 -3.24 -11.23
N GLU A 35 -12.64 -2.59 -12.22
CA GLU A 35 -13.34 -1.32 -12.07
C GLU A 35 -14.56 -1.46 -11.16
N LEU A 36 -15.36 -2.52 -11.35
CA LEU A 36 -16.52 -2.83 -10.52
C LEU A 36 -16.09 -3.21 -9.10
N PHE A 37 -15.04 -4.02 -8.97
CA PHE A 37 -14.44 -4.34 -7.68
C PHE A 37 -14.03 -3.08 -6.93
N GLN A 38 -13.28 -2.16 -7.57
CA GLN A 38 -12.81 -0.94 -6.92
C GLN A 38 -13.96 -0.03 -6.49
N LEU A 39 -15.02 0.07 -7.30
CA LEU A 39 -16.21 0.84 -6.92
C LEU A 39 -16.82 0.34 -5.59
N PHE A 40 -17.10 -0.96 -5.49
CA PHE A 40 -17.66 -1.55 -4.27
C PHE A 40 -16.65 -1.56 -3.12
N PHE A 41 -15.37 -1.77 -3.41
CA PHE A 41 -14.29 -1.79 -2.43
C PHE A 41 -14.13 -0.44 -1.71
N PHE A 42 -14.12 0.67 -2.47
CA PHE A 42 -14.12 2.01 -1.89
C PHE A 42 -15.49 2.40 -1.33
N GLY A 43 -16.59 1.88 -1.88
CA GLY A 43 -17.95 1.99 -1.34
C GLY A 43 -18.08 1.45 0.08
N PHE A 44 -17.70 0.19 0.30
CA PHE A 44 -17.66 -0.41 1.64
C PHE A 44 -16.67 0.31 2.55
N GLY A 45 -15.50 0.70 2.04
CA GLY A 45 -14.53 1.49 2.80
C GLY A 45 -15.10 2.84 3.27
N PHE A 46 -15.89 3.51 2.44
CA PHE A 46 -16.62 4.73 2.79
C PHE A 46 -17.67 4.44 3.85
N LEU A 47 -18.55 3.46 3.65
CA LEU A 47 -19.59 3.09 4.62
C LEU A 47 -19.00 2.79 6.00
N MET A 48 -17.94 1.99 6.06
CA MET A 48 -17.24 1.68 7.31
C MET A 48 -16.64 2.93 7.96
N SER A 49 -15.99 3.79 7.17
CA SER A 49 -15.46 5.06 7.69
C SER A 49 -16.57 6.02 8.15
N ALA A 50 -17.74 5.99 7.51
CA ALA A 50 -18.92 6.77 7.89
C ALA A 50 -19.53 6.27 9.21
N THR A 51 -19.61 4.95 9.41
CA THR A 51 -20.06 4.40 10.71
C THR A 51 -19.15 4.81 11.86
N TYR A 52 -17.84 5.00 11.61
CA TYR A 52 -16.92 5.48 12.63
C TYR A 52 -17.18 6.93 13.09
N LEU A 53 -17.95 7.71 12.32
CA LEU A 53 -18.34 9.09 12.66
C LEU A 53 -19.34 9.17 13.81
N VAL A 54 -19.91 8.06 14.29
CA VAL A 54 -20.68 8.06 15.55
C VAL A 54 -19.83 8.54 16.74
N ARG A 55 -18.49 8.41 16.65
CA ARG A 55 -17.58 8.98 17.65
C ARG A 55 -17.42 10.48 17.44
N PHE A 56 -17.77 11.27 18.46
CA PHE A 56 -17.71 12.75 18.42
C PHE A 56 -16.37 13.30 17.93
N LYS A 57 -15.24 12.75 18.40
CA LYS A 57 -13.89 13.17 17.97
C LYS A 57 -13.66 12.94 16.47
N ALA A 58 -14.08 11.79 15.95
CA ALA A 58 -13.96 11.44 14.54
C ALA A 58 -14.84 12.35 13.66
N ARG A 59 -16.10 12.54 14.08
CA ARG A 59 -17.03 13.49 13.44
C ARG A 59 -16.42 14.88 13.33
N ARG A 60 -15.92 15.42 14.45
CA ARG A 60 -15.31 16.75 14.49
C ARG A 60 -14.11 16.83 13.54
N GLU A 61 -13.22 15.83 13.51
CA GLU A 61 -12.05 15.81 12.61
C GLU A 61 -12.45 15.88 11.12
N VAL A 62 -13.48 15.13 10.72
CA VAL A 62 -13.96 15.08 9.33
C VAL A 62 -14.69 16.37 8.93
N PHE A 63 -15.59 16.88 9.77
CA PHE A 63 -16.35 18.09 9.43
C PHE A 63 -15.54 19.38 9.62
N SER A 64 -14.45 19.35 10.39
CA SER A 64 -13.50 20.48 10.48
C SER A 64 -12.45 20.46 9.36
N THR A 65 -12.77 19.86 8.20
CA THR A 65 -11.85 19.81 7.06
C THR A 65 -11.69 21.19 6.44
N THR A 66 -10.45 21.68 6.43
CA THR A 66 -10.16 22.96 5.76
C THR A 66 -10.21 22.79 4.24
N PRO A 67 -10.53 23.84 3.46
CA PRO A 67 -10.56 23.76 1.99
C PRO A 67 -9.23 23.26 1.41
N LYS A 68 -8.11 23.69 1.99
CA LYS A 68 -6.77 23.22 1.60
C LYS A 68 -6.61 21.71 1.81
N ALA A 69 -7.06 21.17 2.95
CA ALA A 69 -7.01 19.73 3.20
C ALA A 69 -7.93 18.97 2.24
N PHE A 70 -9.15 19.48 1.99
CA PHE A 70 -10.10 18.87 1.05
C PHE A 70 -9.54 18.76 -0.37
N ILE A 71 -8.99 19.86 -0.90
CA ILE A 71 -8.36 19.90 -2.23
C ILE A 71 -7.17 18.93 -2.29
N LEU A 72 -6.32 18.89 -1.26
CA LEU A 72 -5.21 17.94 -1.21
C LEU A 72 -5.70 16.49 -1.24
N ILE A 73 -6.76 16.15 -0.51
CA ILE A 73 -7.32 14.78 -0.50
C ILE A 73 -7.95 14.44 -1.85
N MET A 74 -8.59 15.40 -2.53
CA MET A 74 -9.12 15.23 -3.87
C MET A 74 -8.00 14.96 -4.89
N ILE A 75 -6.94 15.78 -4.90
CA ILE A 75 -5.75 15.57 -5.74
C ILE A 75 -5.14 14.20 -5.46
N LEU A 76 -4.96 13.85 -4.19
CA LEU A 76 -4.47 12.52 -3.80
C LEU A 76 -5.35 11.40 -4.35
N SER A 77 -6.67 11.57 -4.33
CA SER A 77 -7.61 10.56 -4.83
C SER A 77 -7.47 10.36 -6.34
N VAL A 78 -7.26 11.43 -7.10
CA VAL A 78 -6.96 11.36 -8.54
C VAL A 78 -5.60 10.69 -8.80
N VAL A 79 -4.56 11.06 -8.04
CA VAL A 79 -3.23 10.45 -8.22
C VAL A 79 -3.26 8.96 -7.88
N PHE A 80 -3.92 8.56 -6.79
CA PHE A 80 -4.09 7.16 -6.43
C PHE A 80 -4.91 6.39 -7.47
N SER A 81 -5.98 6.97 -8.01
CA SER A 81 -6.82 6.29 -9.01
C SER A 81 -6.06 6.07 -10.31
N LEU A 82 -5.25 7.03 -10.75
CA LEU A 82 -4.34 6.87 -11.89
C LEU A 82 -3.30 5.78 -11.63
N GLY A 83 -2.73 5.75 -10.42
CA GLY A 83 -1.83 4.67 -9.98
C GLY A 83 -2.49 3.29 -10.05
N ILE A 84 -3.71 3.16 -9.53
CA ILE A 84 -4.48 1.91 -9.57
C ILE A 84 -4.85 1.53 -11.01
N TYR A 85 -5.28 2.48 -11.83
CA TYR A 85 -5.68 2.23 -13.22
C TYR A 85 -4.51 1.75 -14.08
N THR A 86 -3.36 2.42 -13.99
CA THR A 86 -2.14 2.02 -14.70
C THR A 86 -1.59 0.67 -14.20
N PHE A 87 -1.70 0.40 -12.89
CA PHE A 87 -1.37 -0.92 -12.32
C PHE A 87 -2.23 -2.04 -12.91
N ILE A 88 -3.55 -1.88 -12.88
CA ILE A 88 -4.50 -2.85 -13.43
C ILE A 88 -4.28 -3.04 -14.93
N SER A 89 -4.04 -1.95 -15.67
CA SER A 89 -3.78 -2.01 -17.11
C SER A 89 -2.50 -2.79 -17.42
N SER A 90 -1.46 -2.64 -16.61
CA SER A 90 -0.23 -3.44 -16.73
C SER A 90 -0.46 -4.92 -16.42
N LEU A 91 -1.25 -5.23 -15.38
CA LEU A 91 -1.62 -6.62 -15.04
C LEU A 91 -2.34 -7.36 -16.17
N LYS A 92 -3.08 -6.66 -17.03
CA LYS A 92 -3.76 -7.27 -18.18
C LYS A 92 -2.78 -7.66 -19.31
N LEU A 93 -1.55 -7.15 -19.31
CA LEU A 93 -0.60 -7.27 -20.43
C LEU A 93 0.58 -8.20 -20.16
N ILE A 94 0.87 -8.53 -18.90
CA ILE A 94 2.03 -9.36 -18.51
C ILE A 94 1.67 -10.30 -17.36
N GLU A 95 2.47 -11.36 -17.22
CA GLU A 95 2.28 -12.34 -16.17
C GLU A 95 2.39 -11.73 -14.75
N PRO A 96 1.60 -12.23 -13.76
CA PRO A 96 1.59 -11.70 -12.39
C PRO A 96 2.95 -11.69 -11.68
N ALA A 97 3.85 -12.62 -12.03
CA ALA A 97 5.20 -12.66 -11.50
C ALA A 97 6.01 -11.42 -11.92
N THR A 98 5.89 -11.01 -13.19
CA THR A 98 6.54 -9.82 -13.75
C THR A 98 5.93 -8.53 -13.20
N VAL A 99 4.63 -8.52 -12.89
CA VAL A 99 4.00 -7.37 -12.20
C VAL A 99 4.46 -7.26 -10.75
N SER A 100 4.40 -8.36 -9.99
CA SER A 100 4.87 -8.39 -8.59
C SER A 100 6.33 -7.99 -8.47
N PHE A 101 7.06 -8.24 -9.54
CA PHE A 101 8.43 -7.82 -9.71
C PHE A 101 8.56 -6.31 -9.94
N LEU A 102 7.91 -5.78 -10.97
CA LEU A 102 8.00 -4.37 -11.36
C LEU A 102 7.33 -3.43 -10.34
N SER A 103 6.36 -3.89 -9.55
CA SER A 103 5.77 -3.09 -8.47
C SER A 103 6.79 -2.72 -7.38
N ARG A 104 7.92 -3.44 -7.27
CA ARG A 104 9.02 -3.10 -6.33
C ARG A 104 9.68 -1.77 -6.67
N PHE A 105 9.53 -1.26 -7.90
CA PHE A 105 9.96 0.09 -8.26
C PHE A 105 9.24 1.18 -7.46
N GLU A 106 8.04 0.92 -6.93
CA GLU A 106 7.33 1.83 -6.04
C GLU A 106 8.18 2.17 -4.82
N VAL A 107 8.79 1.18 -4.18
CA VAL A 107 9.65 1.40 -3.01
C VAL A 107 10.86 2.24 -3.36
N LEU A 108 11.51 1.96 -4.50
CA LEU A 108 12.66 2.72 -4.96
C LEU A 108 12.27 4.17 -5.27
N ALA A 109 11.15 4.39 -5.96
CA ALA A 109 10.60 5.71 -6.24
C ALA A 109 10.30 6.46 -4.93
N THR A 110 9.66 5.81 -3.95
CA THR A 110 9.38 6.38 -2.63
C THR A 110 10.67 6.75 -1.89
N LEU A 111 11.71 5.92 -1.93
CA LEU A 111 13.01 6.24 -1.31
C LEU A 111 13.67 7.46 -1.96
N ILE A 112 13.69 7.51 -3.30
CA ILE A 112 14.26 8.63 -4.07
C ILE A 112 13.46 9.92 -3.78
N PHE A 113 12.13 9.86 -3.83
CA PHE A 113 11.28 11.00 -3.57
C PHE A 113 11.34 11.46 -2.11
N ALA A 114 11.50 10.54 -1.15
CA ALA A 114 11.72 10.90 0.25
C ALA A 114 13.03 11.66 0.43
N PHE A 115 14.09 11.24 -0.26
CA PHE A 115 15.36 11.97 -0.26
C PHE A 115 15.20 13.37 -0.89
N ILE A 116 14.57 13.48 -2.06
CA ILE A 116 14.43 14.76 -2.80
C ILE A 116 13.47 15.73 -2.10
N PHE A 117 12.24 15.29 -1.82
CA PHE A 117 11.14 16.18 -1.39
C PHE A 117 11.01 16.32 0.12
N LEU A 118 11.40 15.31 0.89
CA LEU A 118 11.34 15.32 2.36
C LEU A 118 12.72 15.52 2.99
N LYS A 119 13.79 15.52 2.20
CA LYS A 119 15.18 15.62 2.67
C LYS A 119 15.52 14.53 3.69
N GLU A 120 14.89 13.37 3.59
CA GLU A 120 15.17 12.23 4.46
C GLU A 120 16.55 11.65 4.11
N ARG A 121 17.52 11.79 5.02
CA ARG A 121 18.80 11.08 4.89
C ARG A 121 18.57 9.58 5.10
N LEU A 122 18.86 8.80 4.07
CA LEU A 122 18.81 7.34 4.12
C LEU A 122 19.94 6.82 5.01
N ARG A 123 19.60 5.89 5.91
CA ARG A 123 20.60 5.18 6.70
C ARG A 123 21.30 4.15 5.81
N PRO A 124 22.58 3.81 6.08
CA PRO A 124 23.30 2.79 5.30
C PRO A 124 22.55 1.46 5.18
N ILE A 125 21.77 1.08 6.20
CA ILE A 125 20.93 -0.13 6.17
C ILE A 125 19.78 -0.05 5.15
N GLU A 126 19.24 1.15 4.94
CA GLU A 126 18.15 1.40 3.99
C GLU A 126 18.69 1.37 2.56
N ILE A 127 19.93 1.84 2.36
CA ILE A 127 20.67 1.72 1.10
C ILE A 127 20.95 0.26 0.77
N ILE A 128 21.46 -0.52 1.74
CA ILE A 128 21.71 -1.96 1.55
C ILE A 128 20.41 -2.70 1.23
N GLY A 129 19.31 -2.41 1.93
CA GLY A 129 18.00 -3.00 1.63
C GLY A 129 17.49 -2.63 0.22
N GLY A 130 17.72 -1.40 -0.21
CA GLY A 130 17.46 -0.96 -1.59
C GLY A 130 18.30 -1.72 -2.61
N ILE A 131 19.60 -1.88 -2.37
CA ILE A 131 20.52 -2.64 -3.24
C ILE A 131 20.10 -4.11 -3.33
N ILE A 132 19.75 -4.75 -2.21
CA ILE A 132 19.27 -6.15 -2.21
C ILE A 132 17.98 -6.27 -3.02
N THR A 133 17.07 -5.29 -2.89
CA THR A 133 15.83 -5.26 -3.68
C THR A 133 16.14 -5.13 -5.18
N ILE A 134 17.08 -4.25 -5.56
CA ILE A 134 17.57 -4.10 -6.95
C ILE A 134 18.31 -5.35 -7.44
N GLY A 135 19.07 -6.02 -6.58
CA GLY A 135 19.76 -7.27 -6.91
C GLY A 135 18.79 -8.42 -7.18
N GLY A 136 17.78 -8.59 -6.31
CA GLY A 136 16.66 -9.49 -6.58
C GLY A 136 15.92 -9.13 -7.88
N ILE A 137 15.92 -7.84 -8.24
CA ILE A 137 15.37 -7.34 -9.49
C ILE A 137 16.13 -7.79 -10.73
N VAL A 138 17.45 -7.68 -10.71
CA VAL A 138 18.28 -8.14 -11.82
C VAL A 138 18.23 -9.66 -11.98
N ILE A 139 18.15 -10.43 -10.90
CA ILE A 139 18.06 -11.90 -10.95
C ILE A 139 16.75 -12.36 -11.60
N LEU A 140 15.62 -11.73 -11.26
CA LEU A 140 14.32 -12.06 -11.86
C LEU A 140 14.26 -11.71 -13.35
N LYS A 141 14.97 -10.66 -13.79
CA LYS A 141 15.11 -10.30 -15.22
C LYS A 141 15.66 -11.44 -16.07
N PHE A 142 16.57 -12.26 -15.56
CA PHE A 142 17.14 -13.37 -16.34
C PHE A 142 16.14 -14.50 -16.66
N LYS A 143 14.94 -14.48 -16.05
CA LYS A 143 13.87 -15.44 -16.31
C LYS A 143 12.79 -14.91 -17.27
N THR A 144 12.76 -13.59 -17.52
CA THR A 144 11.69 -12.95 -18.30
C THR A 144 12.33 -12.11 -19.40
N ASN A 145 12.04 -12.41 -20.67
CA ASN A 145 12.43 -11.57 -21.80
C ASN A 145 11.70 -10.21 -21.72
N LEU A 146 12.21 -9.32 -20.85
CA LEU A 146 11.73 -7.96 -20.67
C LEU A 146 12.19 -7.11 -21.86
N VAL A 147 11.47 -7.21 -22.96
CA VAL A 147 11.33 -6.07 -23.88
C VAL A 147 10.72 -4.94 -23.06
N ILE A 148 11.13 -3.68 -23.28
CA ILE A 148 10.45 -2.50 -22.71
C ILE A 148 9.04 -2.49 -23.32
N SER A 149 8.15 -3.24 -22.69
CA SER A 149 6.78 -3.43 -23.12
C SER A 149 5.94 -2.30 -22.57
N GLN A 150 4.85 -1.98 -23.25
CA GLN A 150 3.84 -1.05 -22.75
C GLN A 150 3.45 -1.34 -21.29
N ALA A 151 3.42 -2.63 -20.90
CA ALA A 151 3.13 -3.05 -19.54
C ALA A 151 4.18 -2.59 -18.52
N ALA A 152 5.47 -2.65 -18.85
CA ALA A 152 6.53 -2.20 -17.97
C ALA A 152 6.46 -0.69 -17.74
N THR A 153 6.19 0.09 -18.80
CA THR A 153 5.98 1.54 -18.71
C THR A 153 4.79 1.88 -17.82
N LEU A 154 3.65 1.19 -17.99
CA LEU A 154 2.47 1.38 -17.15
C LEU A 154 2.73 1.07 -15.67
N MET A 155 3.53 0.03 -15.38
CA MET A 155 3.88 -0.31 -14.00
C MET A 155 4.81 0.71 -13.35
N ILE A 156 5.82 1.19 -14.07
CA ILE A 156 6.70 2.27 -13.57
C ILE A 156 5.88 3.54 -13.33
N LEU A 157 4.98 3.87 -14.25
CA LEU A 157 4.09 5.02 -14.09
C LEU A 157 3.19 4.87 -12.85
N SER A 158 2.64 3.68 -12.62
CA SER A 158 1.89 3.36 -11.41
C SER A 158 2.70 3.58 -10.14
N ALA A 159 3.92 3.02 -10.10
CA ALA A 159 4.85 3.19 -8.98
C ALA A 159 5.15 4.66 -8.68
N LEU A 160 5.33 5.49 -9.72
CA LEU A 160 5.53 6.93 -9.57
C LEU A 160 4.30 7.64 -9.00
N PHE A 161 3.09 7.29 -9.44
CA PHE A 161 1.86 7.85 -8.89
C PHE A 161 1.67 7.48 -7.42
N PHE A 162 1.86 6.21 -7.05
CA PHE A 162 1.79 5.79 -5.66
C PHE A 162 2.84 6.49 -4.80
N ALA A 163 4.12 6.49 -5.21
CA ALA A 163 5.18 7.19 -4.49
C ALA A 163 4.89 8.69 -4.32
N THR A 164 4.40 9.35 -5.37
CA THR A 164 3.99 10.77 -5.30
C THR A 164 2.90 10.98 -4.26
N ALA A 165 1.86 10.14 -4.28
CA ALA A 165 0.75 10.23 -3.35
C ALA A 165 1.21 10.02 -1.89
N GLU A 166 2.08 9.04 -1.63
CA GLU A 166 2.59 8.79 -0.29
C GLU A 166 3.46 9.93 0.23
N ILE A 167 4.27 10.56 -0.63
CA ILE A 167 5.11 11.70 -0.26
C ILE A 167 4.26 12.94 0.04
N ILE A 168 3.22 13.20 -0.74
CA ILE A 168 2.26 14.28 -0.46
C ILE A 168 1.55 14.02 0.88
N ILE A 169 1.07 12.79 1.12
CA ILE A 169 0.47 12.42 2.42
C ILE A 169 1.46 12.69 3.55
N LYS A 170 2.69 12.20 3.43
CA LYS A 170 3.72 12.34 4.46
C LYS A 170 4.04 13.81 4.75
N LYS A 171 4.16 14.63 3.70
CA LYS A 171 4.46 16.06 3.79
C LYS A 171 3.33 16.85 4.49
N TYR A 172 2.08 16.49 4.23
CA TYR A 172 0.90 17.20 4.76
C TYR A 172 0.12 16.38 5.80
N ILE A 173 0.75 15.43 6.46
CA ILE A 173 0.08 14.39 7.26
C ILE A 173 -0.77 14.94 8.40
N ASN A 174 -0.33 16.03 9.03
CA ASN A 174 -1.07 16.69 10.12
C ASN A 174 -2.26 17.50 9.61
N LEU A 175 -2.16 18.07 8.40
CA LEU A 175 -3.24 18.83 7.76
C LEU A 175 -4.32 17.89 7.21
N ILE A 176 -3.89 16.78 6.61
CA ILE A 176 -4.76 15.80 5.98
C ILE A 176 -5.53 14.97 7.02
N GLY A 177 -4.93 14.66 8.18
CA GLY A 177 -5.57 13.84 9.22
C GLY A 177 -5.80 12.38 8.79
N THR A 178 -5.95 11.45 9.73
CA THR A 178 -6.10 10.03 9.37
C THR A 178 -7.54 9.72 8.99
N ILE A 179 -8.49 10.08 9.85
CA ILE A 179 -9.90 9.72 9.67
C ILE A 179 -10.50 10.57 8.54
N ARG A 180 -10.14 11.86 8.51
CA ARG A 180 -10.48 12.78 7.43
C ARG A 180 -10.03 12.27 6.06
N PHE A 181 -8.77 11.86 5.94
CA PHE A 181 -8.24 11.31 4.69
C PHE A 181 -9.03 10.10 4.22
N ILE A 182 -9.25 9.12 5.10
CA ILE A 182 -9.91 7.87 4.72
C ILE A 182 -11.34 8.11 4.29
N PHE A 183 -12.08 8.94 5.03
CA PHE A 183 -13.46 9.27 4.70
C PHE A 183 -13.59 9.95 3.34
N TRP A 184 -12.90 11.08 3.13
CA TRP A 184 -13.00 11.84 1.89
C TRP A 184 -12.36 11.12 0.71
N ARG A 185 -11.23 10.44 0.89
CA ARG A 185 -10.59 9.64 -0.17
C ARG A 185 -11.52 8.53 -0.65
N ASN A 186 -12.11 7.76 0.27
CA ASN A 186 -13.02 6.67 -0.12
C ASN A 186 -14.24 7.22 -0.85
N LEU A 187 -14.80 8.34 -0.39
CA LEU A 187 -15.91 9.00 -1.09
C LEU A 187 -15.51 9.43 -2.52
N PHE A 188 -14.38 10.11 -2.70
CA PHE A 188 -13.92 10.52 -4.03
C PHE A 188 -13.59 9.34 -4.95
N MET A 189 -13.03 8.26 -4.39
CA MET A 189 -12.74 7.06 -5.16
C MET A 189 -14.00 6.42 -5.74
N ILE A 190 -15.13 6.46 -5.02
CA ILE A 190 -16.43 5.97 -5.55
C ILE A 190 -16.76 6.73 -6.84
N PHE A 191 -16.73 8.07 -6.82
CA PHE A 191 -17.05 8.87 -8.00
C PHE A 191 -16.08 8.64 -9.16
N ILE A 192 -14.78 8.52 -8.88
CA ILE A 192 -13.78 8.28 -9.91
C ILE A 192 -13.96 6.91 -10.56
N PHE A 193 -14.10 5.84 -9.77
CA PHE A 193 -14.28 4.49 -10.33
C PHE A 193 -15.64 4.29 -10.97
N TYR A 194 -16.68 4.99 -10.49
CA TYR A 194 -17.96 5.07 -11.20
C TYR A 194 -17.81 5.73 -12.57
N GLY A 195 -17.06 6.84 -12.65
CA GLY A 195 -16.70 7.47 -13.92
C GLY A 195 -15.93 6.54 -14.86
N PHE A 196 -14.99 5.74 -14.34
CA PHE A 196 -14.28 4.74 -15.15
C PHE A 196 -15.17 3.61 -15.64
N LEU A 197 -16.16 3.16 -14.87
CA LEU A 197 -17.15 2.19 -15.34
C LEU A 197 -17.94 2.73 -16.54
N ILE A 198 -18.42 3.98 -16.45
CA ILE A 198 -19.13 4.65 -17.55
C ILE A 198 -18.21 4.80 -18.77
N TYR A 199 -16.99 5.30 -18.57
CA TYR A 199 -16.02 5.51 -19.65
C TYR A 199 -15.69 4.22 -20.41
N GLN A 200 -15.60 3.09 -19.70
CA GLN A 200 -15.34 1.77 -20.30
C GLN A 200 -16.61 1.06 -20.78
N ASN A 201 -17.77 1.71 -20.75
CA ASN A 201 -19.08 1.12 -21.09
C ASN A 201 -19.35 -0.21 -20.35
N GLN A 202 -18.88 -0.32 -19.11
CA GLN A 202 -19.07 -1.50 -18.29
C GLN A 202 -20.43 -1.42 -17.59
N PRO A 203 -21.26 -2.48 -17.64
CA PRO A 203 -22.55 -2.47 -16.96
C PRO A 203 -22.35 -2.40 -15.44
N PHE A 204 -23.20 -1.63 -14.76
CA PHE A 204 -23.29 -1.70 -13.31
C PHE A 204 -24.02 -2.99 -12.93
N LEU A 205 -23.27 -3.99 -12.48
CA LEU A 205 -23.79 -5.26 -12.01
C LEU A 205 -23.62 -5.35 -10.50
N LEU A 206 -24.68 -5.73 -9.79
CA LEU A 206 -24.57 -6.00 -8.37
C LEU A 206 -23.83 -7.33 -8.16
N PRO A 207 -22.66 -7.35 -7.50
CA PRO A 207 -21.96 -8.59 -7.22
C PRO A 207 -22.81 -9.53 -6.38
N GLY A 208 -22.64 -10.84 -6.57
CA GLY A 208 -23.29 -11.83 -5.71
C GLY A 208 -22.93 -11.65 -4.23
N PHE A 209 -23.80 -12.14 -3.34
CA PHE A 209 -23.64 -11.96 -1.88
C PHE A 209 -22.27 -12.39 -1.36
N ARG A 210 -21.73 -13.53 -1.83
CA ARG A 210 -20.39 -14.00 -1.47
C ARG A 210 -19.30 -13.01 -1.89
N SER A 211 -19.38 -12.47 -3.11
CA SER A 211 -18.43 -11.46 -3.59
C SER A 211 -18.55 -10.17 -2.79
N LEU A 212 -19.76 -9.73 -2.44
CA LEU A 212 -19.95 -8.56 -1.56
C LEU A 212 -19.30 -8.74 -0.19
N LEU A 213 -19.43 -9.93 0.42
CA LEU A 213 -18.76 -10.23 1.70
C LEU A 213 -17.23 -10.20 1.56
N LEU A 214 -16.68 -10.76 0.49
CA LEU A 214 -15.24 -10.73 0.22
C LEU A 214 -14.74 -9.29 -0.01
N ILE A 215 -15.46 -8.49 -0.80
CA ILE A 215 -15.13 -7.08 -1.03
C ILE A 215 -15.22 -6.30 0.27
N ALA A 216 -16.24 -6.51 1.09
CA ALA A 216 -16.40 -5.84 2.38
C ALA A 216 -15.24 -6.20 3.34
N ALA A 217 -14.86 -7.48 3.42
CA ALA A 217 -13.72 -7.92 4.21
C ALA A 217 -12.40 -7.29 3.71
N ALA A 218 -12.19 -7.27 2.39
CA ALA A 218 -11.04 -6.62 1.78
C ALA A 218 -11.04 -5.10 2.04
N ALA A 219 -12.20 -4.43 1.95
CA ALA A 219 -12.36 -3.00 2.19
C ALA A 219 -12.05 -2.63 3.65
N PHE A 220 -12.48 -3.46 4.60
CA PHE A 220 -12.15 -3.27 6.00
C PHE A 220 -10.63 -3.37 6.24
N LEU A 221 -9.99 -4.38 5.64
CA LEU A 221 -8.58 -4.65 5.87
C LEU A 221 -7.67 -3.68 5.13
N LEU A 222 -7.93 -3.32 3.88
CA LEU A 222 -7.01 -2.48 3.10
C LEU A 222 -7.32 -0.97 3.21
N PRO A 223 -8.36 -0.41 2.57
CA PRO A 223 -8.58 1.03 2.49
C PRO A 223 -8.98 1.65 3.82
N VAL A 224 -9.41 0.85 4.80
CA VAL A 224 -9.68 1.27 6.18
C VAL A 224 -8.50 0.93 7.10
N MET A 225 -8.38 -0.30 7.61
CA MET A 225 -7.40 -0.62 8.66
C MET A 225 -5.94 -0.52 8.19
N GLY A 226 -5.62 -1.03 7.00
CA GLY A 226 -4.30 -0.93 6.40
C GLY A 226 -3.88 0.53 6.22
N ARG A 227 -4.79 1.39 5.76
CA ARG A 227 -4.49 2.83 5.61
C ARG A 227 -4.45 3.59 6.93
N ILE A 228 -5.27 3.25 7.93
CA ILE A 228 -5.14 3.81 9.29
C ILE A 228 -3.75 3.50 9.83
N THR A 229 -3.38 2.22 9.82
CA THR A 229 -2.11 1.74 10.40
C THR A 229 -0.91 2.30 9.65
N TYR A 230 -0.96 2.40 8.32
CA TYR A 230 0.10 3.05 7.54
C TYR A 230 0.27 4.52 7.89
N ILE A 231 -0.82 5.31 7.92
CA ILE A 231 -0.73 6.75 8.24
C ILE A 231 -0.24 6.96 9.68
N GLU A 232 -0.70 6.14 10.63
CA GLU A 232 -0.20 6.21 12.01
C GLU A 232 1.29 5.84 12.09
N ALA A 233 1.79 4.92 11.25
CA ALA A 233 3.24 4.71 11.12
C ALA A 233 3.93 5.96 10.58
N LEU A 234 3.44 6.55 9.49
CA LEU A 234 4.01 7.75 8.87
C LEU A 234 4.00 8.98 9.80
N LYS A 235 3.10 9.08 10.78
CA LYS A 235 3.13 10.15 11.80
C LYS A 235 4.29 10.01 12.81
N ARG A 236 4.94 8.84 12.85
CA ARG A 236 5.88 8.43 13.90
C ARG A 236 7.27 8.09 13.39
N ILE A 237 7.37 7.57 12.17
CA ILE A 237 8.64 7.18 11.53
C ILE A 237 8.76 7.80 10.13
N LYS A 238 9.99 7.84 9.62
CA LYS A 238 10.32 8.22 8.23
C LYS A 238 9.58 7.36 7.22
N ILE A 239 9.21 7.93 6.07
CA ILE A 239 8.51 7.18 5.03
C ILE A 239 9.40 6.07 4.46
N SER A 240 10.70 6.34 4.29
CA SER A 240 11.67 5.32 3.84
C SER A 240 11.69 4.09 4.75
N ARG A 241 11.57 4.31 6.07
CA ARG A 241 11.53 3.23 7.06
C ARG A 241 10.22 2.46 7.02
N ALA A 242 9.09 3.18 6.91
CA ALA A 242 7.77 2.55 6.82
C ALA A 242 7.66 1.67 5.58
N ALA A 243 8.06 2.18 4.41
CA ALA A 243 8.07 1.46 3.13
C ALA A 243 8.86 0.15 3.21
N LEU A 244 10.06 0.17 3.82
CA LEU A 244 10.87 -1.04 3.99
C LEU A 244 10.24 -2.06 4.94
N ILE A 245 9.57 -1.63 6.00
CA ILE A 245 8.87 -2.56 6.90
C ILE A 245 7.66 -3.18 6.18
N THR A 246 6.90 -2.38 5.42
CA THR A 246 5.73 -2.88 4.68
C THR A 246 6.09 -3.81 3.52
N GLN A 247 7.35 -3.85 3.09
CA GLN A 247 7.85 -4.90 2.18
C GLN A 247 7.77 -6.32 2.77
N SER A 248 7.47 -6.47 4.06
CA SER A 248 7.10 -7.76 4.66
C SER A 248 5.70 -8.26 4.32
N THR A 249 4.87 -7.44 3.64
CA THR A 249 3.50 -7.85 3.24
C THR A 249 3.48 -9.15 2.43
N PRO A 250 4.30 -9.34 1.36
CA PRO A 250 4.25 -10.56 0.56
C PRO A 250 4.59 -11.83 1.35
N LEU A 251 5.50 -11.72 2.34
CA LEU A 251 5.81 -12.82 3.26
C LEU A 251 4.56 -13.22 4.05
N PHE A 252 3.90 -12.26 4.71
CA PHE A 252 2.69 -12.54 5.46
C PHE A 252 1.57 -13.05 4.53
N THR A 253 1.50 -12.56 3.29
CA THR A 253 0.54 -13.05 2.30
C THR A 253 0.78 -14.52 1.98
N ALA A 254 2.03 -14.96 1.79
CA ALA A 254 2.35 -16.37 1.57
C ALA A 254 1.98 -17.23 2.78
N ILE A 255 2.26 -16.77 4.00
CA ILE A 255 1.87 -17.46 5.25
C ILE A 255 0.36 -17.60 5.35
N PHE A 256 -0.40 -16.51 5.13
CA PHE A 256 -1.85 -16.57 5.19
C PHE A 256 -2.44 -17.36 4.02
N ALA A 257 -1.84 -17.35 2.83
CA ALA A 257 -2.27 -18.20 1.71
C ALA A 257 -2.11 -19.68 2.06
N LEU A 258 -1.01 -20.08 2.70
CA LEU A 258 -0.84 -21.44 3.21
C LEU A 258 -1.93 -21.81 4.23
N ILE A 259 -2.19 -20.93 5.21
CA ILE A 259 -3.15 -21.20 6.30
C ILE A 259 -4.60 -21.22 5.80
N VAL A 260 -4.97 -20.26 4.95
CA VAL A 260 -6.36 -20.03 4.53
C VAL A 260 -6.73 -20.82 3.27
N LEU A 261 -5.81 -20.95 2.31
CA LEU A 261 -6.05 -21.59 1.01
C LEU A 261 -5.44 -23.00 0.92
N GLY A 262 -4.58 -23.40 1.88
CA GLY A 262 -3.88 -24.69 1.82
C GLY A 262 -2.81 -24.77 0.73
N THR A 263 -2.44 -23.64 0.10
CA THR A 263 -1.46 -23.62 -0.98
C THR A 263 -0.04 -23.60 -0.41
N TYR A 264 0.76 -24.61 -0.74
CA TYR A 264 2.16 -24.69 -0.30
C TYR A 264 3.04 -23.72 -1.08
N PRO A 265 3.75 -22.79 -0.42
CA PRO A 265 4.70 -21.93 -1.09
C PRO A 265 5.83 -22.77 -1.70
N THR A 266 6.23 -22.42 -2.91
CA THR A 266 7.38 -23.01 -3.58
C THR A 266 8.66 -22.73 -2.79
N PRO A 267 9.74 -23.53 -2.97
CA PRO A 267 11.02 -23.29 -2.28
C PRO A 267 11.61 -21.88 -2.54
N ILE A 268 11.32 -21.30 -3.71
CA ILE A 268 11.74 -19.93 -4.08
C ILE A 268 10.96 -18.88 -3.26
N GLU A 269 9.68 -19.11 -3.00
CA GLU A 269 8.86 -18.22 -2.16
C GLU A 269 9.30 -18.28 -0.69
N TRP A 270 9.71 -19.45 -0.19
CA TRP A 270 10.30 -19.59 1.14
C TRP A 270 11.63 -18.83 1.27
N LEU A 271 12.53 -18.96 0.29
CA LEU A 271 13.79 -18.21 0.25
C LEU A 271 13.55 -16.70 0.19
N GLY A 272 12.63 -16.26 -0.68
CA GLY A 272 12.25 -14.84 -0.80
C GLY A 272 11.65 -14.29 0.50
N GLY A 273 10.78 -15.06 1.16
CA GLY A 273 10.24 -14.73 2.47
C GLY A 273 11.33 -14.61 3.55
N GLY A 274 12.23 -15.59 3.62
CA GLY A 274 13.34 -15.59 4.57
C GLY A 274 14.26 -14.38 4.44
N LEU A 275 14.58 -13.97 3.21
CA LEU A 275 15.38 -12.76 2.94
C LEU A 275 14.69 -11.48 3.42
N ILE A 276 13.37 -11.38 3.24
CA ILE A 276 12.59 -10.23 3.71
C ILE A 276 12.58 -10.17 5.26
N ILE A 277 12.38 -11.31 5.93
CA ILE A 277 12.46 -11.39 7.41
C ILE A 277 13.83 -10.97 7.90
N ALA A 278 14.89 -11.50 7.30
CA ALA A 278 16.27 -11.16 7.64
C ALA A 278 16.50 -9.64 7.51
N GLY A 279 16.03 -9.03 6.42
CA GLY A 279 16.07 -7.57 6.23
C GLY A 279 15.38 -6.80 7.36
N VAL A 280 14.16 -7.20 7.73
CA VAL A 280 13.39 -6.55 8.83
C VAL A 280 14.08 -6.74 10.19
N VAL A 281 14.61 -7.92 10.47
CA VAL A 281 15.30 -8.24 11.74
C VAL A 281 16.60 -7.45 11.86
N VAL A 282 17.39 -7.37 10.78
CA VAL A 282 18.62 -6.57 10.73
C VAL A 282 18.32 -5.09 10.98
N ILE A 283 17.23 -4.56 10.41
CA ILE A 283 16.76 -3.19 10.67
C ILE A 283 16.44 -2.99 12.16
N LYS A 284 15.78 -3.97 12.81
CA LYS A 284 15.44 -3.89 14.24
C LYS A 284 16.66 -3.96 15.16
N LEU A 285 17.58 -4.88 14.92
CA LEU A 285 18.73 -5.12 15.80
C LEU A 285 19.72 -3.94 15.81
N LYS A 286 19.91 -3.25 14.68
CA LYS A 286 20.82 -2.10 14.59
C LYS A 286 20.25 -0.83 15.26
N VAL A 287 18.92 -0.67 15.29
CA VAL A 287 18.26 0.44 15.99
C VAL A 287 18.33 0.28 17.52
N GLY A 288 18.39 -0.96 18.02
CA GLY A 288 18.66 -1.24 19.45
C GLY A 288 20.07 -0.84 19.88
N ARG A 289 21.09 -1.14 19.05
CA ARG A 289 22.50 -0.84 19.36
C ARG A 289 22.87 0.64 19.26
N SER A 290 22.32 1.39 18.31
CA SER A 290 22.67 2.82 18.16
C SER A 290 22.20 3.69 19.34
N LYS A 291 21.19 3.26 20.09
CA LYS A 291 20.76 3.94 21.33
C LYS A 291 21.59 3.58 22.56
N TYR A 292 22.33 2.47 22.53
CA TYR A 292 23.15 2.03 23.65
C TYR A 292 24.52 2.73 23.63
N ASN A 293 25.09 3.01 22.45
CA ASN A 293 26.38 3.71 22.34
C ASN A 293 26.31 5.23 22.58
N ASN A 294 25.17 5.88 22.40
CA ASN A 294 25.04 7.33 22.62
C ASN A 294 24.74 7.72 24.07
N ASN A 295 24.64 6.74 24.98
CA ASN A 295 24.47 6.96 26.42
C ASN A 295 25.76 6.63 27.22
N CYS A 296 26.89 6.40 26.54
CA CYS A 296 28.18 6.10 27.16
C CYS A 296 29.33 7.00 26.66
N THR A 297 29.01 8.17 26.12
CA THR A 297 29.99 9.22 25.79
C THR A 297 29.50 10.55 26.32
#